data_AF-A0A923ZEY2-F1
#
_entry.id   AF-A0A923ZEY2-F1
#
_cell.length_a   1.000
_cell.length_b   1.000
_cell.length_c   1.000
_cell.angle_alpha   90.00
_cell.angle_beta   90.00
_cell.angle_gamma   90.00
#
_symmetry.space_group_name_H-M   'P 1'
#
loop_
_entity.id
_entity.type
_entity.pdbx_description
1 polymer ?
#
loop_
_entity_poly.entity_id
_entity_poly.type
_entity_poly.pdbx_seq_one_letter_code
_entity_poly.pdbx_strand_id
1 'polypeptide(L)'
;MFSFLHKPKEFFSAKDKEQIVQAIRNAERESSGEIRVYVESRNPMVNVMDRAAEIFFKLKMENTDDRNAVLLYIAMKDKELALFGDEGIYNKVGAEYWNSRVKGMIAQFSKENISNGIEQCIGHIGQTLKEKFPYDATTDKNELPDDIVFGK
;
A
#
# COMPACT_ATOMS: atom_id res chain seq x y z
N MET A 1 32.34 -17.15 -18.54
CA MET A 1 31.37 -17.73 -17.59
C MET A 1 31.26 -16.77 -16.42
N PHE A 2 30.27 -15.87 -16.41
CA PHE A 2 30.04 -14.97 -15.27
C PHE A 2 28.56 -15.03 -14.93
N SER A 3 28.21 -15.97 -14.05
CA SER A 3 26.91 -15.98 -13.38
C SER A 3 27.00 -15.05 -12.18
N PHE A 4 26.67 -13.78 -12.39
CA PHE A 4 26.32 -12.87 -11.30
C PHE A 4 24.80 -12.73 -11.24
N LEU A 5 24.12 -13.85 -10.99
CA LEU A 5 22.75 -13.82 -10.48
C LEU A 5 22.82 -13.43 -9.00
N HIS A 6 23.00 -12.14 -8.73
CA HIS A 6 22.62 -11.59 -7.44
C HIS A 6 21.12 -11.80 -7.29
N LYS A 7 20.71 -12.87 -6.60
CA LYS A 7 19.34 -12.96 -6.09
C LYS A 7 19.15 -11.73 -5.19
N PRO A 8 18.18 -10.84 -5.47
CA PRO A 8 17.85 -9.79 -4.52
C PRO A 8 17.54 -10.49 -3.19
N LYS A 9 18.15 -10.00 -2.09
CA LYS A 9 17.71 -10.41 -0.75
C LYS A 9 16.23 -10.08 -0.70
N GLU A 10 15.38 -11.11 -0.63
CA GLU A 10 13.95 -10.88 -0.48
C GLU A 10 13.75 -10.13 0.84
N PHE A 11 13.17 -8.93 0.78
CA PHE A 11 12.89 -8.10 1.96
C PHE A 11 11.94 -8.79 2.95
N PHE A 12 11.21 -9.79 2.47
CA PHE A 12 10.18 -10.53 3.18
C PHE A 12 10.38 -12.02 2.95
N SER A 13 10.20 -12.81 4.00
CA SER A 13 10.05 -14.26 3.87
C SER A 13 8.74 -14.62 3.14
N ALA A 14 8.58 -15.88 2.74
CA ALA A 14 7.32 -16.35 2.18
C ALA A 14 6.13 -16.13 3.14
N LYS A 15 6.36 -16.31 4.44
CA LYS A 15 5.36 -16.09 5.49
C LYS A 15 4.96 -14.61 5.58
N ASP A 16 5.93 -13.70 5.52
CA ASP A 16 5.68 -12.26 5.54
C ASP A 16 4.85 -11.82 4.32
N LYS A 17 5.18 -12.34 3.14
CA LYS A 17 4.43 -12.06 1.91
C LYS A 17 2.99 -12.55 2.03
N GLU A 18 2.78 -13.78 2.51
CA GLU A 18 1.45 -14.35 2.72
C GLU A 18 0.64 -13.53 3.73
N GLN A 19 1.24 -13.13 4.85
CA GLN A 19 0.61 -12.29 5.87
C GLN A 19 0.12 -10.96 5.27
N ILE A 20 0.97 -10.28 4.51
CA ILE A 20 0.63 -8.99 3.88
C ILE A 20 -0.49 -9.17 2.85
N VAL A 21 -0.41 -10.18 1.98
CA VAL A 21 -1.45 -10.45 0.96
C VAL A 21 -2.79 -10.79 1.61
N GLN A 22 -2.78 -11.55 2.71
CA GLN A 22 -4.02 -11.84 3.44
C GLN A 22 -4.60 -10.59 4.09
N ALA A 23 -3.78 -9.67 4.58
CA ALA A 23 -4.24 -8.40 5.12
C ALA A 23 -4.95 -7.56 4.03
N ILE A 24 -4.38 -7.50 2.82
CA ILE A 24 -4.97 -6.78 1.67
C ILE A 24 -6.35 -7.37 1.35
N ARG A 25 -6.42 -8.68 1.15
CA ARG A 25 -7.67 -9.39 0.85
C ARG A 25 -8.74 -9.23 1.92
N ASN A 26 -8.35 -9.20 3.19
CA ASN A 26 -9.30 -9.01 4.28
C ASN A 26 -9.87 -7.58 4.28
N ALA A 27 -9.07 -6.57 3.91
CA ALA A 27 -9.53 -5.20 3.77
C ALA A 27 -10.50 -5.04 2.57
N GLU A 28 -10.15 -5.59 1.41
CA GLU A 28 -10.94 -5.51 0.17
C GLU A 28 -12.22 -6.34 0.22
N ARG A 29 -12.32 -7.36 1.07
CA ARG A 29 -13.59 -8.08 1.30
C ARG A 29 -14.65 -7.23 2.01
N GLU A 30 -14.25 -6.16 2.67
CA GLU A 30 -15.15 -5.32 3.45
C GLU A 30 -15.35 -3.93 2.83
N SER A 31 -14.67 -3.64 1.70
CA SER A 31 -14.73 -2.36 1.02
C SER A 31 -14.57 -2.51 -0.49
N SER A 32 -15.15 -1.61 -1.28
CA SER A 32 -14.85 -1.51 -2.71
C SER A 32 -13.53 -0.81 -3.04
N GLY A 33 -12.76 -0.40 -2.02
CA GLY A 33 -11.47 0.26 -2.21
C GLY A 33 -10.33 -0.72 -2.34
N GLU A 34 -9.43 -0.43 -3.27
CA GLU A 34 -8.29 -1.29 -3.61
C GLU A 34 -7.01 -0.86 -2.87
N ILE A 35 -6.22 -1.81 -2.38
CA ILE A 35 -4.97 -1.54 -1.65
C ILE A 35 -3.80 -2.26 -2.33
N ARG A 36 -2.75 -1.51 -2.67
CA ARG A 36 -1.49 -2.12 -3.15
C ARG A 36 -0.31 -1.75 -2.28
N VAL A 37 0.64 -2.66 -2.19
CA VAL A 37 1.90 -2.47 -1.47
C VAL A 37 3.06 -2.49 -2.46
N TYR A 38 3.87 -1.43 -2.46
CA TYR A 38 5.09 -1.34 -3.26
C TYR A 38 6.31 -1.22 -2.36
N VAL A 39 7.30 -2.08 -2.59
CA VAL A 39 8.52 -2.12 -1.78
C VAL A 39 9.75 -2.05 -2.67
N GLU A 40 10.62 -1.08 -2.42
CA GLU A 40 11.91 -0.94 -3.10
C GLU A 40 13.09 -0.76 -2.14
N SER A 41 14.31 -0.90 -2.66
CA SER A 41 15.49 -0.84 -1.80
C SER A 41 15.72 0.57 -1.26
N ARG A 42 15.60 1.59 -2.11
CA ARG A 42 15.85 2.99 -1.80
C ARG A 42 14.93 3.87 -2.62
N ASN A 43 14.53 5.00 -2.06
CA ASN A 43 13.81 6.04 -2.76
C ASN A 43 14.80 6.82 -3.65
N PRO A 44 14.61 6.87 -4.97
CA PRO A 44 15.47 7.65 -5.87
C PRO A 44 15.14 9.15 -5.87
N MET A 45 14.04 9.57 -5.24
CA MET A 45 13.59 10.96 -5.19
C MET A 45 13.91 11.62 -3.85
N VAL A 46 13.85 12.97 -3.84
CA VAL A 46 14.05 13.76 -2.61
C VAL A 46 12.85 13.65 -1.66
N ASN A 47 11.64 13.53 -2.21
CA ASN A 47 10.40 13.46 -1.45
C ASN A 47 9.73 12.09 -1.66
N VAL A 48 9.49 11.38 -0.56
CA VAL A 48 8.84 10.06 -0.55
C VAL A 48 7.41 10.10 -1.14
N MET A 49 6.68 11.20 -0.96
CA MET A 49 5.33 11.35 -1.51
C MET A 49 5.35 11.49 -3.04
N ASP A 50 6.35 12.18 -3.60
CA ASP A 50 6.50 12.31 -5.06
C ASP A 50 6.79 10.94 -5.69
N ARG A 51 7.62 10.13 -5.02
CA ARG A 51 7.91 8.76 -5.44
C ARG A 51 6.68 7.86 -5.36
N ALA A 52 5.90 7.96 -4.28
CA ALA A 52 4.65 7.22 -4.14
C ALA A 52 3.65 7.60 -5.24
N ALA A 53 3.52 8.90 -5.56
CA ALA A 53 2.68 9.36 -6.66
C ALA A 53 3.15 8.80 -8.02
N GLU A 54 4.45 8.84 -8.32
CA GLU A 54 5.00 8.26 -9.56
C GLU A 54 4.66 6.78 -9.68
N ILE A 55 4.86 6.00 -8.60
CA ILE A 55 4.57 4.57 -8.60
C ILE A 55 3.07 4.31 -8.75
N PHE A 56 2.21 5.09 -8.10
CA PHE A 56 0.76 4.96 -8.18
C PHE A 56 0.28 5.02 -9.65
N PHE A 57 0.66 6.08 -10.37
CA PHE A 57 0.29 6.24 -11.78
C PHE A 57 0.98 5.23 -12.70
N LYS A 58 2.23 4.84 -12.39
CA LYS A 58 2.93 3.80 -13.15
C LYS A 58 2.23 2.44 -13.04
N LEU A 59 1.66 2.14 -11.88
CA LEU A 59 0.88 0.93 -11.63
C LEU A 59 -0.58 1.04 -12.11
N LYS A 60 -0.96 2.19 -12.69
CA LYS A 60 -2.29 2.47 -13.20
C LYS A 60 -3.39 2.33 -12.14
N MET A 61 -3.06 2.66 -10.89
CA MET A 61 -3.99 2.50 -9.76
C MET A 61 -5.17 3.48 -9.81
N GLU A 62 -5.09 4.48 -10.67
CA GLU A 62 -6.17 5.41 -10.96
C GLU A 62 -7.34 4.76 -11.74
N ASN A 63 -7.17 3.55 -12.26
CA ASN A 63 -8.20 2.81 -12.99
C ASN A 63 -9.09 2.01 -12.03
N THR A 64 -9.74 2.73 -11.11
CA THR A 64 -10.83 2.23 -10.27
C THR A 64 -12.08 3.05 -10.57
N ASP A 65 -13.26 2.42 -10.59
CA ASP A 65 -14.52 3.09 -10.91
C ASP A 65 -14.80 4.26 -9.95
N ASP A 66 -14.49 4.07 -8.66
CA ASP A 66 -14.75 5.02 -7.57
C ASP A 66 -13.55 5.91 -7.20
N ARG A 67 -12.42 5.78 -7.91
CA ARG A 67 -11.19 6.53 -7.61
C ARG A 67 -10.77 6.36 -6.15
N ASN A 68 -10.78 5.12 -5.68
CA ASN A 68 -10.69 4.75 -4.26
C ASN A 68 -9.49 3.84 -3.95
N ALA A 69 -8.49 3.80 -4.84
CA ALA A 69 -7.26 3.04 -4.65
C ALA A 69 -6.27 3.72 -3.69
N VAL A 70 -5.52 2.89 -2.94
CA VAL A 70 -4.48 3.32 -2.01
C VAL A 70 -3.18 2.57 -2.28
N LEU A 71 -2.08 3.30 -2.47
CA LEU A 71 -0.73 2.76 -2.50
C LEU A 71 -0.02 2.97 -1.16
N LEU A 72 0.42 1.86 -0.56
CA LEU A 72 1.42 1.83 0.51
C LEU A 72 2.81 1.65 -0.09
N TYR A 73 3.60 2.71 -0.11
CA TYR A 73 4.96 2.72 -0.63
C TYR A 73 5.99 2.61 0.51
N ILE A 74 7.02 1.77 0.33
CA ILE A 74 8.05 1.49 1.33
C ILE A 74 9.46 1.46 0.69
N ALA A 75 10.37 2.30 1.19
CA ALA A 75 11.79 2.27 0.86
C ALA A 75 12.62 1.70 2.01
N MET A 76 13.06 0.44 1.87
CA MET A 76 13.56 -0.35 3.00
C MET A 76 14.87 0.17 3.61
N LYS A 77 15.84 0.60 2.80
CA LYS A 77 17.13 1.10 3.31
C LYS A 77 17.06 2.54 3.81
N ASP A 78 16.18 3.34 3.22
CA ASP A 78 16.00 4.74 3.62
C ASP A 78 15.02 4.87 4.80
N LYS A 79 14.28 3.80 5.11
CA LYS A 79 13.25 3.74 6.16
C LYS A 79 12.17 4.79 5.95
N GLU A 80 11.83 5.00 4.69
CA GLU A 80 10.77 5.91 4.30
C GLU A 80 9.52 5.12 3.96
N LEU A 81 8.37 5.70 4.31
CA LEU A 81 7.05 5.16 4.02
C LEU A 81 6.16 6.31 3.58
N ALA A 82 5.35 6.07 2.56
CA ALA A 82 4.34 7.00 2.10
C ALA A 82 3.03 6.25 1.82
N LEU A 83 1.91 6.94 2.04
CA LEU A 83 0.61 6.48 1.61
C LEU A 83 0.04 7.47 0.61
N PHE A 84 -0.28 6.98 -0.58
CA PHE A 84 -0.86 7.78 -1.64
C PHE A 84 -2.25 7.23 -1.96
N GLY A 85 -3.29 8.02 -1.68
CA GLY A 85 -4.67 7.68 -2.04
C GLY A 85 -5.07 8.39 -3.33
N ASP A 86 -6.08 7.86 -4.01
CA ASP A 86 -6.67 8.53 -5.16
C ASP A 86 -7.69 9.61 -4.75
N GLU A 87 -8.18 10.38 -5.72
CA GLU A 87 -9.02 11.56 -5.50
C GLU A 87 -10.33 11.27 -4.75
N GLY A 88 -10.97 10.12 -5.00
CA GLY A 88 -12.21 9.73 -4.34
C GLY A 88 -12.02 9.63 -2.83
N ILE A 89 -10.87 9.12 -2.39
CA ILE A 89 -10.52 9.05 -0.97
C ILE A 89 -10.43 10.45 -0.39
N TYR A 90 -9.62 11.32 -0.98
CA TYR A 90 -9.46 12.69 -0.50
C TYR A 90 -10.79 13.45 -0.43
N ASN A 91 -11.68 13.22 -1.40
CA ASN A 91 -13.00 13.83 -1.43
C ASN A 91 -13.91 13.35 -0.29
N LYS A 92 -13.82 12.08 0.15
CA LYS A 92 -14.68 11.53 1.21
C LYS A 92 -14.17 11.70 2.64
N VAL A 93 -12.86 11.69 2.84
CA VAL A 93 -12.25 11.82 4.19
C VAL A 93 -11.66 13.19 4.47
N GLY A 94 -11.31 13.95 3.43
CA GLY A 94 -10.52 15.17 3.58
C GLY A 94 -9.03 14.85 3.80
N ALA A 95 -8.17 15.68 3.22
CA ALA A 95 -6.72 15.47 3.24
C ALA A 95 -6.13 15.42 4.66
N GLU A 96 -6.67 16.21 5.60
CA GLU A 96 -6.14 16.28 6.96
C GLU A 96 -6.48 15.05 7.81
N TYR A 97 -7.69 14.51 7.69
CA TYR A 97 -8.10 13.27 8.36
C TYR A 97 -7.24 12.10 7.88
N TRP A 98 -7.09 11.97 6.56
CA TRP A 98 -6.28 10.91 5.96
C TRP A 98 -4.81 11.02 6.36
N ASN A 99 -4.20 12.20 6.15
CA ASN A 99 -2.78 12.41 6.41
C ASN A 99 -2.41 12.24 7.89
N SER A 100 -3.26 12.68 8.82
CA SER A 100 -3.00 12.56 10.26
C SER A 100 -3.10 11.11 10.74
N ARG A 101 -4.12 10.37 10.29
CA ARG A 101 -4.32 8.95 10.62
C ARG A 101 -3.11 8.13 10.15
N VAL A 102 -2.69 8.35 8.91
CA VAL A 102 -1.58 7.63 8.26
C VAL A 102 -0.25 7.97 8.90
N LYS A 103 0.05 9.26 9.16
CA LYS A 103 1.26 9.66 9.88
C LYS A 103 1.37 8.99 11.25
N GLY A 104 0.25 8.86 11.96
CA GLY A 104 0.18 8.15 13.23
C GLY A 104 0.55 6.67 13.11
N MET A 105 0.12 5.99 12.05
CA MET A 105 0.45 4.59 11.79
C MET A 105 1.94 4.41 11.43
N ILE A 106 2.49 5.29 10.59
CA ILE A 106 3.91 5.26 10.20
C ILE A 106 4.81 5.45 11.42
N ALA A 107 4.40 6.29 12.39
CA ALA A 107 5.16 6.48 13.62
C ALA A 107 5.22 5.22 14.50
N GLN A 108 4.32 4.26 14.32
CA GLN A 108 4.30 2.99 15.05
C GLN A 108 5.10 1.87 14.38
N PHE A 109 5.64 2.10 13.17
CA PHE A 109 6.60 1.18 12.55
C PHE A 109 7.89 1.13 13.38
N SER A 110 7.99 0.14 14.26
CA SER A 110 9.19 -0.13 15.05
C SER A 110 10.00 -1.29 14.47
N LYS A 111 11.31 -1.29 14.76
CA LYS A 111 12.37 -2.08 14.10
C LYS A 111 12.18 -3.59 14.08
N GLU A 112 11.30 -4.17 14.89
CA GLU A 112 11.33 -5.60 15.15
C GLU A 112 10.37 -6.42 14.29
N ASN A 113 9.41 -5.79 13.59
CA ASN A 113 8.57 -6.51 12.64
C ASN A 113 7.91 -5.61 11.57
N ILE A 114 8.59 -5.43 10.43
CA ILE A 114 8.09 -4.62 9.30
C ILE A 114 6.80 -5.21 8.71
N SER A 115 6.71 -6.54 8.55
CA SER A 115 5.49 -7.19 8.00
C SER A 115 4.27 -6.97 8.90
N ASN A 116 4.42 -7.05 10.23
CA ASN A 116 3.35 -6.68 11.16
C ASN A 116 2.96 -5.21 11.06
N GLY A 117 3.93 -4.31 10.83
CA GLY A 117 3.64 -2.89 10.63
C GLY A 117 2.83 -2.66 9.34
N ILE A 118 3.16 -3.39 8.28
CA ILE A 118 2.45 -3.34 6.99
C ILE A 118 1.01 -3.85 7.18
N GLU A 119 0.84 -5.01 7.82
CA GLU A 119 -0.48 -5.57 8.12
C GLU A 119 -1.35 -4.59 8.92
N GLN A 120 -0.79 -3.96 9.98
CA GLN A 120 -1.52 -2.98 10.77
C GLN A 120 -1.93 -1.76 9.93
N CYS A 121 -1.03 -1.24 9.09
CA CYS A 121 -1.38 -0.15 8.17
C CYS A 121 -2.50 -0.55 7.23
N ILE A 122 -2.42 -1.72 6.61
CA ILE A 122 -3.47 -2.23 5.72
C ILE A 122 -4.79 -2.36 6.46
N GLY A 123 -4.79 -2.90 7.69
CA GLY A 123 -6.00 -3.02 8.50
C GLY A 123 -6.66 -1.67 8.79
N HIS A 124 -5.87 -0.64 9.10
CA HIS A 124 -6.39 0.72 9.32
C HIS A 124 -6.88 1.40 8.05
N ILE A 125 -6.19 1.20 6.93
CA ILE A 125 -6.62 1.66 5.60
C ILE A 125 -7.95 1.00 5.25
N GLY A 126 -8.02 -0.33 5.38
CA GLY A 126 -9.22 -1.12 5.14
C GLY A 126 -10.41 -0.68 5.99
N GLN A 127 -10.21 -0.37 7.27
CA GLN A 127 -11.28 0.18 8.11
C GLN A 127 -11.80 1.52 7.55
N THR A 128 -10.89 2.40 7.13
CA THR A 128 -11.27 3.70 6.58
C THR A 128 -12.00 3.54 5.25
N LEU A 129 -11.52 2.63 4.39
CA LEU A 129 -12.15 2.31 3.12
C LEU A 129 -13.54 1.70 3.34
N LYS A 130 -13.69 0.73 4.24
CA LYS A 130 -15.00 0.15 4.62
C LYS A 130 -16.02 1.20 5.05
N GLU A 131 -15.60 2.19 5.84
CA GLU A 131 -16.48 3.25 6.32
C GLU A 131 -16.93 4.22 5.21
N LYS A 132 -16.15 4.37 4.13
CA LYS A 132 -16.34 5.40 3.11
C LYS A 132 -16.75 4.86 1.74
N PHE A 133 -16.35 3.63 1.45
CA PHE A 133 -16.53 2.84 0.24
C PHE A 133 -16.93 1.42 0.68
N PRO A 134 -18.11 1.25 1.29
CA PRO A 134 -18.55 -0.06 1.78
C PRO A 134 -18.68 -1.04 0.63
N TYR A 135 -18.32 -2.30 0.87
CA TYR A 135 -18.47 -3.38 -0.11
C TYR A 135 -19.92 -3.54 -0.57
N ASP A 136 -20.13 -3.66 -1.88
CA ASP A 136 -21.41 -3.97 -2.50
C ASP A 136 -21.30 -5.23 -3.37
N ALA A 137 -21.86 -6.34 -2.89
CA ALA A 137 -21.79 -7.63 -3.58
C ALA A 137 -22.35 -7.66 -5.01
N THR A 138 -23.11 -6.64 -5.42
CA THR A 138 -23.73 -6.57 -6.75
C THR A 138 -22.87 -5.82 -7.78
N THR A 139 -22.01 -4.92 -7.33
CA THR A 139 -21.17 -4.07 -8.20
C THR A 139 -19.69 -4.33 -8.02
N ASP A 140 -19.29 -4.82 -6.86
CA ASP A 140 -17.90 -4.97 -6.47
C ASP A 140 -17.19 -6.05 -7.28
N LYS A 141 -16.01 -5.69 -7.77
CA LYS A 141 -15.08 -6.55 -8.50
C LYS A 141 -13.70 -6.14 -8.07
N ASN A 142 -12.81 -7.11 -7.92
CA ASN A 142 -11.39 -6.84 -7.71
C ASN A 142 -10.83 -6.13 -8.95
N GLU A 143 -10.58 -4.83 -8.85
CA GLU A 143 -10.14 -3.98 -9.96
C GLU A 143 -8.63 -4.01 -10.13
N LEU A 144 -7.89 -4.17 -9.02
CA LEU A 144 -6.42 -4.22 -9.02
C LEU A 144 -5.91 -5.57 -8.45
N PRO A 145 -4.63 -5.91 -8.69
CA PRO A 145 -4.02 -7.10 -8.07
C PRO A 145 -3.59 -6.86 -6.62
N ASP A 146 -3.90 -7.83 -5.74
CA ASP A 146 -3.54 -7.86 -4.30
C ASP A 146 -2.05 -8.18 -4.04
N ASP A 147 -1.21 -8.21 -5.07
CA ASP A 147 0.19 -8.63 -4.97
C ASP A 147 1.11 -7.50 -4.48
N ILE A 148 2.15 -7.90 -3.74
CA ILE A 148 3.22 -6.96 -3.37
C ILE A 148 4.10 -6.75 -4.60
N VAL A 149 4.24 -5.49 -5.01
CA VAL A 149 5.11 -5.12 -6.12
C VAL A 149 6.50 -4.78 -5.59
N PHE A 150 7.52 -5.44 -6.14
CA PHE A 150 8.91 -5.19 -5.78
C PHE A 150 9.62 -4.31 -6.81
N GLY A 151 10.06 -3.13 -6.37
CA GLY A 151 10.95 -2.25 -7.10
C GLY A 151 12.43 -2.67 -7.01
N LYS A 152 13.29 -1.91 -7.69
CA LYS A 152 14.75 -2.15 -7.68
C LYS A 152 15.44 -1.47 -6.51
#